data_AF-A0A4V1XH55-F1
#
_entry.id   AF-A0A4V1XH55-F1
#
_cell.length_a   1.000
_cell.length_b   1.000
_cell.length_c   1.000
_cell.angle_alpha   90.00
_cell.angle_beta   90.00
_cell.angle_gamma   90.00
#
_symmetry.space_group_name_H-M   'P 1'
#
loop_
_entity.id
_entity.type
_entity.pdbx_description
1 polymer ?
#
loop_
_entity_poly.entity_id
_entity_poly.type
_entity_poly.pdbx_seq_one_letter_code
_entity_poly.pdbx_strand_id
1 'polypeptide(L)'
;MGTRHLILVYYKGQYRIAQYGQWDGYPEGQGVTVLRFVSDPENLSKLRSVLDAEGMLYEPTDDQLDAWYAEMQRASQEHYARPPPTDERELEEWCNVLHPGQYVCPSVSRDTGADILRLVADATAEKPVPVVRRIEFLADTCFCEWAYVVDLDERVLEVYGSPEYSGTRGLPVLGDGSRFRRVESLRDAESLPALVGRFPFDNLPSREDFVSSLTPAEVEEELD
;
A
#
# COMPACT_ATOMS: atom_id res chain seq x y z
N MET A 1 1.81 17.34 -1.00
CA MET A 1 0.66 16.46 -0.68
C MET A 1 0.73 15.27 -1.63
N GLY A 2 0.32 14.09 -1.20
CA GLY A 2 0.34 12.88 -2.02
C GLY A 2 -0.76 11.92 -1.58
N THR A 3 -1.17 11.05 -2.49
CA THR A 3 -2.28 10.12 -2.31
C THR A 3 -1.92 9.07 -1.24
N ARG A 4 -2.74 8.98 -0.21
CA ARG A 4 -2.54 8.04 0.91
C ARG A 4 -3.42 6.82 0.72
N HIS A 5 -2.88 5.67 1.08
CA HIS A 5 -3.51 4.40 0.80
C HIS A 5 -3.08 3.32 1.79
N LEU A 6 -3.75 2.17 1.71
CA LEU A 6 -3.35 0.95 2.40
C LEU A 6 -3.07 -0.17 1.41
N ILE A 7 -2.01 -0.93 1.69
CA ILE A 7 -1.72 -2.22 1.06
C ILE A 7 -1.97 -3.30 2.11
N LEU A 8 -2.98 -4.13 1.86
CA LEU A 8 -3.44 -5.15 2.79
C LEU A 8 -3.20 -6.55 2.23
N VAL A 9 -2.83 -7.48 3.10
CA VAL A 9 -2.82 -8.92 2.78
C VAL A 9 -3.72 -9.64 3.75
N TYR A 10 -4.77 -10.27 3.22
CA TYR A 10 -5.70 -11.10 3.97
C TYR A 10 -5.37 -12.57 3.72
N TYR A 11 -5.12 -13.33 4.79
CA TYR A 11 -4.77 -14.74 4.71
C TYR A 11 -5.09 -15.47 6.02
N LYS A 12 -5.67 -16.67 5.91
CA LYS A 12 -6.14 -17.49 7.03
C LYS A 12 -7.07 -16.73 7.96
N GLY A 13 -8.02 -15.98 7.38
CA GLY A 13 -9.07 -15.30 8.12
C GLY A 13 -8.66 -13.98 8.81
N GLN A 14 -7.44 -13.50 8.60
CA GLN A 14 -6.92 -12.30 9.26
C GLN A 14 -6.09 -11.41 8.32
N TYR A 15 -6.06 -10.10 8.62
CA TYR A 15 -5.17 -9.16 7.95
C TYR A 15 -3.75 -9.30 8.50
N ARG A 16 -2.88 -9.94 7.72
CA ARG A 16 -1.47 -10.17 8.07
C ARG A 16 -0.62 -8.93 7.85
N ILE A 17 -0.98 -8.12 6.85
CA ILE A 17 -0.33 -6.84 6.51
C ILE A 17 -1.42 -5.78 6.35
N ALA A 18 -1.16 -4.59 6.86
CA ALA A 18 -1.96 -3.37 6.63
C ALA A 18 -1.00 -2.17 6.57
N GLN A 19 -0.22 -2.12 5.49
CA GLN A 19 0.84 -1.14 5.29
C GLN A 19 0.24 0.20 4.89
N TYR A 20 0.48 1.22 5.72
CA TYR A 20 0.25 2.60 5.33
C TYR A 20 1.26 3.03 4.26
N GLY A 21 0.74 3.56 3.17
CA GLY A 21 1.53 4.18 2.11
C GLY A 21 1.12 5.64 1.92
N GLN A 22 2.11 6.48 1.65
CA GLN A 22 1.91 7.81 1.13
C GLN A 22 2.61 7.88 -0.23
N TRP A 23 2.03 8.64 -1.17
CA TRP A 23 2.46 8.78 -2.57
C TRP A 23 1.85 7.75 -3.54
N ASP A 24 1.47 8.25 -4.71
CA ASP A 24 1.03 7.50 -5.90
C ASP A 24 -0.01 6.39 -5.64
N GLY A 25 -0.82 6.54 -4.59
CA GLY A 25 -1.82 5.57 -4.16
C GLY A 25 -2.93 5.24 -5.16
N TYR A 26 -3.00 5.95 -6.29
CA TYR A 26 -3.96 5.68 -7.36
C TYR A 26 -3.74 4.33 -8.05
N PRO A 27 -4.76 3.82 -8.76
CA PRO A 27 -4.66 2.57 -9.51
C PRO A 27 -3.45 2.51 -10.43
N GLU A 28 -3.13 3.58 -11.16
CA GLU A 28 -2.00 3.67 -12.10
C GLU A 28 -0.61 3.62 -11.45
N GLY A 29 -0.51 3.94 -10.16
CA GLY A 29 0.71 3.89 -9.37
C GLY A 29 0.77 2.61 -8.53
N GLN A 30 0.39 2.72 -7.26
CA GLN A 30 0.48 1.63 -6.29
C GLN A 30 -0.43 0.45 -6.67
N GLY A 31 -1.60 0.71 -7.27
CA GLY A 31 -2.48 -0.35 -7.75
C GLY A 31 -1.84 -1.24 -8.81
N VAL A 32 -1.17 -0.67 -9.81
CA VAL A 32 -0.42 -1.41 -10.84
C VAL A 32 0.77 -2.15 -10.24
N THR A 33 1.43 -1.60 -9.22
CA THR A 33 2.49 -2.30 -8.50
C THR A 33 1.95 -3.55 -7.79
N VAL A 34 0.78 -3.46 -7.13
CA VAL A 34 0.10 -4.61 -6.53
C VAL A 34 -0.32 -5.61 -7.61
N LEU A 35 -0.96 -5.15 -8.69
CA LEU A 35 -1.38 -5.98 -9.82
C LEU A 35 -0.19 -6.78 -10.37
N ARG A 36 0.93 -6.11 -10.65
CA ARG A 36 2.16 -6.75 -11.13
C ARG A 36 2.68 -7.80 -10.16
N PHE A 37 2.62 -7.53 -8.86
CA PHE A 37 3.04 -8.49 -7.84
C PHE A 37 2.18 -9.75 -7.86
N VAL A 38 0.85 -9.61 -7.87
CA VAL A 38 -0.08 -10.76 -7.82
C VAL A 38 -0.19 -11.51 -9.14
N SER A 39 0.15 -10.89 -10.27
CA SER A 39 0.20 -11.56 -11.58
C SER A 39 1.31 -12.60 -11.72
N ASP A 40 2.28 -12.60 -10.80
CA ASP A 40 3.40 -13.54 -10.79
C ASP A 40 3.17 -14.64 -9.74
N PRO A 41 2.95 -15.90 -10.16
CA PRO A 41 2.72 -17.02 -9.25
C PRO A 41 3.88 -17.29 -8.29
N GLU A 42 5.12 -16.94 -8.66
CA GLU A 42 6.28 -17.12 -7.78
C GLU A 42 6.21 -16.17 -6.58
N ASN A 43 5.81 -14.91 -6.82
CA ASN A 43 5.64 -13.91 -5.76
C ASN A 43 4.54 -14.33 -4.77
N LEU A 44 3.39 -14.80 -5.28
CA LEU A 44 2.31 -15.31 -4.43
C LEU A 44 2.76 -16.53 -3.61
N SER A 45 3.54 -17.43 -4.21
CA SER A 45 4.05 -18.63 -3.53
C SER A 45 5.04 -18.28 -2.43
N LYS A 46 5.95 -17.33 -2.68
CA LYS A 46 6.91 -16.80 -1.70
C LYS A 46 6.18 -16.11 -0.54
N LEU A 47 5.28 -15.17 -0.85
CA LEU A 47 4.48 -14.46 0.14
C LEU A 47 3.73 -15.44 1.05
N ARG A 48 3.04 -16.43 0.48
CA ARG A 48 2.33 -17.45 1.24
C ARG A 48 3.26 -18.25 2.16
N SER A 49 4.41 -18.67 1.64
CA SER A 49 5.40 -19.44 2.39
C SER A 49 5.93 -18.67 3.61
N VAL A 50 6.20 -17.37 3.44
CA VAL A 50 6.63 -16.48 4.53
C VAL A 50 5.52 -16.31 5.56
N LEU A 51 4.28 -16.10 5.12
CA LEU A 51 3.14 -15.91 6.03
C LEU A 51 2.76 -17.16 6.82
N ASP A 52 3.05 -18.34 6.26
CA ASP A 52 2.88 -19.65 6.90
C ASP A 52 4.00 -19.98 7.89
N ALA A 53 5.19 -19.42 7.72
CA ALA A 53 6.31 -19.60 8.62
C ALA A 53 6.19 -18.72 9.88
N GLU A 54 6.48 -19.31 11.04
CA GLU A 54 6.51 -18.56 12.30
C GLU A 54 7.76 -17.67 12.39
N GLY A 55 7.62 -16.50 13.01
CA GLY A 55 8.74 -15.60 13.28
C GLY A 55 9.27 -14.80 12.09
N MET A 56 8.70 -14.95 10.89
CA MET A 56 9.11 -14.15 9.72
C MET A 56 8.64 -12.69 9.79
N LEU A 57 7.50 -12.45 10.44
CA LEU A 57 6.94 -11.13 10.67
C LEU A 57 6.85 -10.88 12.17
N TYR A 58 7.14 -9.64 12.58
CA TYR A 58 6.98 -9.23 13.97
C TYR A 58 6.45 -7.81 14.07
N GLU A 59 5.80 -7.50 15.18
CA GLU A 59 5.42 -6.13 15.51
C GLU A 59 6.55 -5.48 16.30
N PRO A 60 7.12 -4.36 15.83
CA PRO A 60 8.15 -3.63 16.57
C PRO A 60 7.57 -2.95 17.81
N THR A 61 8.41 -2.73 18.82
CA THR A 61 8.03 -1.93 20.00
C THR A 61 7.97 -0.44 19.68
N ASP A 62 7.26 0.33 20.51
CA ASP A 62 7.19 1.78 20.37
C ASP A 62 8.59 2.43 20.39
N ASP A 63 9.48 1.99 21.30
CA ASP A 63 10.87 2.47 21.35
C ASP A 63 11.66 2.18 20.05
N GLN A 64 11.44 1.01 19.42
CA GLN A 64 12.07 0.66 18.15
C GLN A 64 11.53 1.54 17.01
N LEU A 65 10.21 1.75 16.99
CA LEU A 65 9.57 2.63 16.01
C LEU A 65 10.06 4.07 16.13
N ASP A 66 10.08 4.62 17.34
CA ASP A 66 10.55 5.97 17.61
C ASP A 66 12.03 6.15 17.20
N ALA A 67 12.87 5.15 17.50
CA ALA A 67 14.26 5.16 17.08
C ALA A 67 14.41 5.18 15.55
N TRP A 68 13.69 4.31 14.84
CA TRP A 68 13.72 4.29 13.38
C TRP A 68 13.17 5.58 12.79
N TYR A 69 12.03 6.11 13.27
CA TYR A 69 11.49 7.37 12.76
C TYR A 69 12.45 8.54 12.99
N ALA A 70 13.10 8.61 14.14
CA ALA A 70 14.12 9.62 14.42
C ALA A 70 15.32 9.50 13.47
N GLU A 71 15.77 8.28 13.16
CA GLU A 71 16.86 8.02 12.23
C GLU A 71 16.46 8.29 10.77
N MET A 72 15.25 7.91 10.34
CA MET A 72 14.68 8.25 9.02
C MET A 72 14.64 9.76 8.80
N GLN A 73 14.21 10.50 9.82
CA GLN A 73 14.15 11.95 9.81
C GLN A 73 15.55 12.56 9.73
N ARG A 74 16.52 12.02 10.49
CA ARG A 74 17.91 12.46 10.45
C ARG A 74 18.54 12.20 9.07
N ALA A 75 18.40 10.99 8.53
CA ALA A 75 18.93 10.64 7.21
C ALA A 75 18.37 11.55 6.11
N SER A 76 17.08 11.89 6.20
CA SER A 76 16.44 12.83 5.27
C SER A 76 16.99 14.26 5.41
N GLN A 77 17.13 14.75 6.65
CA GLN A 77 17.73 16.06 6.90
C GLN A 77 19.17 16.13 6.40
N GLU A 78 19.97 15.10 6.64
CA GLU A 78 21.35 15.04 6.17
C GLU A 78 21.45 15.03 4.64
N HIS A 79 20.58 14.29 3.94
CA HIS A 79 20.55 14.24 2.48
C HIS A 79 20.23 15.61 1.88
N TYR A 80 19.20 16.30 2.39
CA TYR A 80 18.76 17.59 1.86
C TYR A 80 19.59 18.79 2.36
N ALA A 81 20.33 18.65 3.46
CA ALA A 81 21.26 19.69 3.93
C ALA A 81 22.58 19.69 3.15
N ARG A 82 22.93 18.58 2.48
CA ARG A 82 24.11 18.51 1.63
C ARG A 82 23.87 19.35 0.37
N PRO A 83 24.88 20.12 -0.09
CA PRO A 83 24.78 20.80 -1.37
C PRO A 83 24.63 19.75 -2.49
N PRO A 84 23.81 20.02 -3.51
CA PRO A 84 23.69 19.12 -4.65
C PRO A 84 25.07 18.95 -5.30
N PRO A 85 25.43 17.73 -5.70
CA PRO A 85 26.72 17.46 -6.34
C PRO A 85 26.81 18.19 -7.70
N THR A 86 28.03 18.55 -8.09
CA THR A 86 28.30 19.26 -9.34
C THR A 86 28.51 18.32 -10.53
N ASP A 87 28.84 17.06 -10.24
CA ASP A 87 28.92 16.02 -11.27
C ASP A 87 27.51 15.62 -11.72
N GLU A 88 27.31 15.52 -13.03
CA GLU A 88 25.98 15.31 -13.62
C GLU A 88 25.38 13.96 -13.21
N ARG A 89 26.19 12.90 -13.13
CA ARG A 89 25.72 11.56 -12.76
C ARG A 89 25.39 11.50 -11.27
N GLU A 90 26.23 12.08 -10.43
CA GLU A 90 25.94 12.17 -9.00
C GLU A 90 24.71 13.04 -8.73
N LEU A 91 24.47 14.08 -9.52
CA LEU A 91 23.27 14.92 -9.42
C LEU A 91 22.01 14.15 -9.79
N GLU A 92 22.08 13.35 -10.85
CA GLU A 92 20.99 12.45 -11.23
C GLU A 92 20.69 11.45 -10.10
N GLU A 93 21.71 10.79 -9.55
CA GLU A 93 21.55 9.89 -8.39
C GLU A 93 20.97 10.62 -7.18
N TRP A 94 21.45 11.82 -6.87
CA TRP A 94 20.98 12.62 -5.75
C TRP A 94 19.51 13.03 -5.90
N CYS A 95 19.09 13.43 -7.10
CA CYS A 95 17.71 13.78 -7.43
C CYS A 95 16.77 12.57 -7.40
N ASN A 96 17.28 11.37 -7.72
CA ASN A 96 16.51 10.14 -7.73
C ASN A 96 16.24 9.57 -6.32
N VAL A 97 16.99 10.01 -5.30
CA VAL A 97 16.71 9.66 -3.90
C VAL A 97 15.62 10.58 -3.33
N LEU A 98 14.37 10.27 -3.66
CA LEU A 98 13.20 11.03 -3.21
C LEU A 98 12.90 10.84 -1.72
N HIS A 99 13.21 9.66 -1.16
CA HIS A 99 12.86 9.29 0.21
C HIS A 99 14.06 8.65 0.94
N PRO A 100 15.13 9.41 1.21
CA PRO A 100 16.37 8.89 1.81
C PRO A 100 16.16 8.16 3.14
N GLY A 101 15.18 8.60 3.96
CA GLY A 101 14.85 7.93 5.21
C GLY A 101 14.36 6.48 5.03
N GLN A 102 13.76 6.12 3.88
CA GLN A 102 13.15 4.81 3.70
C GLN A 102 14.10 3.63 3.94
N TYR A 103 15.40 3.83 3.71
CA TYR A 103 16.41 2.76 3.81
C TYR A 103 16.77 2.36 5.23
N VAL A 104 16.39 3.15 6.25
CA VAL A 104 16.62 2.82 7.67
C VAL A 104 15.84 1.57 8.06
N CYS A 105 14.55 1.54 7.74
CA CYS A 105 13.67 0.39 7.93
C CYS A 105 12.57 0.42 6.87
N PRO A 106 12.81 -0.17 5.68
CA PRO A 106 11.89 -0.06 4.56
C PRO A 106 10.46 -0.48 4.90
N SER A 107 10.26 -1.62 5.56
CA SER A 107 8.90 -2.12 5.85
C SER A 107 8.09 -1.26 6.83
N VAL A 108 8.69 -0.28 7.51
CA VAL A 108 8.00 0.66 8.40
C VAL A 108 7.82 2.03 7.74
N SER A 109 8.53 2.30 6.64
CA SER A 109 8.46 3.57 5.95
C SER A 109 7.09 3.77 5.29
N ARG A 110 6.56 4.99 5.45
CA ARG A 110 5.39 5.45 4.70
C ARG A 110 5.62 5.50 3.19
N ASP A 111 6.86 5.58 2.76
CA ASP A 111 7.20 5.73 1.33
C ASP A 111 7.31 4.37 0.61
N THR A 112 7.17 3.25 1.35
CA THR A 112 7.29 1.90 0.79
C THR A 112 6.06 1.43 0.01
N GLY A 113 4.85 1.83 0.42
CA GLY A 113 3.61 1.46 -0.28
C GLY A 113 3.53 -0.04 -0.59
N ALA A 114 3.30 -0.38 -1.86
CA ALA A 114 3.11 -1.75 -2.35
C ALA A 114 4.40 -2.60 -2.35
N ASP A 115 5.58 -1.99 -2.25
CA ASP A 115 6.84 -2.75 -2.18
C ASP A 115 6.96 -3.58 -0.89
N ILE A 116 6.11 -3.32 0.12
CA ILE A 116 5.95 -4.19 1.29
C ILE A 116 5.68 -5.64 0.90
N LEU A 117 4.96 -5.88 -0.19
CA LEU A 117 4.64 -7.22 -0.67
C LEU A 117 5.93 -7.97 -1.06
N ARG A 118 6.86 -7.28 -1.73
CA ARG A 118 8.17 -7.81 -2.10
C ARG A 118 9.05 -8.01 -0.86
N LEU A 119 9.12 -7.00 0.01
CA LEU A 119 9.90 -7.06 1.25
C LEU A 119 9.50 -8.26 2.11
N VAL A 120 8.20 -8.51 2.27
CA VAL A 120 7.72 -9.70 2.98
C VAL A 120 8.01 -10.98 2.19
N ALA A 121 7.76 -11.03 0.89
CA ALA A 121 8.01 -12.23 0.10
C ALA A 121 9.50 -12.66 0.08
N ASP A 122 10.42 -11.71 0.23
CA ASP A 122 11.87 -11.95 0.27
C ASP A 122 12.42 -12.13 1.71
N ALA A 123 11.54 -12.13 2.73
CA ALA A 123 11.94 -12.29 4.13
C ALA A 123 12.60 -13.66 4.40
N THR A 124 13.60 -13.67 5.28
CA THR A 124 14.28 -14.89 5.74
C THR A 124 14.31 -14.97 7.26
N ALA A 125 14.63 -16.14 7.82
CA ALA A 125 14.69 -16.31 9.26
C ALA A 125 15.77 -15.42 9.93
N GLU A 126 16.85 -15.11 9.21
CA GLU A 126 17.90 -14.20 9.67
C GLU A 126 17.51 -12.72 9.56
N LYS A 127 16.51 -12.42 8.74
CA LYS A 127 16.02 -11.06 8.44
C LYS A 127 14.50 -11.03 8.44
N PRO A 128 13.86 -11.23 9.62
CA PRO A 128 12.42 -11.08 9.73
C PRO A 128 12.02 -9.62 9.50
N VAL A 129 10.79 -9.41 9.03
CA VAL A 129 10.31 -8.10 8.62
C VAL A 129 9.43 -7.49 9.70
N PRO A 130 9.76 -6.29 10.22
CA PRO A 130 8.85 -5.56 11.11
C PRO A 130 7.64 -5.06 10.31
N VAL A 131 6.44 -5.33 10.80
CA VAL A 131 5.18 -4.90 10.17
C VAL A 131 4.37 -4.09 11.18
N VAL A 132 4.01 -2.86 10.79
CA VAL A 132 3.09 -2.01 11.55
C VAL A 132 1.73 -2.05 10.87
N ARG A 133 0.76 -2.68 11.52
CA ARG A 133 -0.59 -2.83 10.98
C ARG A 133 -1.42 -1.59 11.31
N ARG A 134 -1.68 -0.74 10.33
CA ARG A 134 -2.51 0.48 10.50
C ARG A 134 -3.90 0.31 9.89
N ILE A 135 -4.58 -0.77 10.25
CA ILE A 135 -5.87 -1.11 9.64
C ILE A 135 -6.97 -0.10 9.97
N GLU A 136 -6.87 0.57 11.13
CA GLU A 136 -7.77 1.62 11.59
C GLU A 136 -7.82 2.81 10.62
N PHE A 137 -6.76 3.02 9.83
CA PHE A 137 -6.72 4.10 8.85
C PHE A 137 -7.79 3.95 7.75
N LEU A 138 -8.36 2.76 7.55
CA LEU A 138 -9.53 2.58 6.68
C LEU A 138 -10.71 3.46 7.11
N ALA A 139 -10.91 3.71 8.42
CA ALA A 139 -12.02 4.54 8.90
C ALA A 139 -11.80 6.04 8.67
N ASP A 140 -10.59 6.47 8.32
CA ASP A 140 -10.27 7.86 8.00
C ASP A 140 -10.52 8.10 6.51
N THR A 141 -11.78 7.99 6.06
CA THR A 141 -12.15 8.08 4.63
C THR A 141 -11.85 9.43 4.00
N CYS A 142 -11.67 10.49 4.80
CA CYS A 142 -11.20 11.77 4.31
C CYS A 142 -9.76 11.68 3.76
N PHE A 143 -8.94 10.79 4.32
CA PHE A 143 -7.51 10.68 4.02
C PHE A 143 -7.08 9.34 3.43
N CYS A 144 -7.76 8.24 3.73
CA CYS A 144 -7.54 6.93 3.12
C CYS A 144 -8.23 6.89 1.76
N GLU A 145 -7.54 7.39 0.74
CA GLU A 145 -8.10 7.58 -0.60
C GLU A 145 -8.33 6.24 -1.31
N TRP A 146 -7.39 5.29 -1.13
CA TRP A 146 -7.43 3.95 -1.74
C TRP A 146 -7.00 2.85 -0.76
N ALA A 147 -7.53 1.65 -0.93
CA ALA A 147 -7.03 0.46 -0.25
C ALA A 147 -7.02 -0.75 -1.20
N TYR A 148 -5.91 -1.48 -1.21
CA TYR A 148 -5.69 -2.65 -2.06
C TYR A 148 -5.59 -3.88 -1.17
N VAL A 149 -6.52 -4.83 -1.32
CA VAL A 149 -6.53 -6.07 -0.55
C VAL A 149 -6.10 -7.22 -1.46
N VAL A 150 -4.93 -7.79 -1.16
CA VAL A 150 -4.50 -9.08 -1.69
C VAL A 150 -5.12 -10.16 -0.82
N ASP A 151 -6.23 -10.73 -1.27
CA ASP A 151 -6.93 -11.81 -0.57
C ASP A 151 -6.40 -13.17 -1.04
N LEU A 152 -5.57 -13.79 -0.21
CA LEU A 152 -4.97 -15.08 -0.50
C LEU A 152 -5.93 -16.25 -0.24
N ASP A 153 -6.98 -16.04 0.58
CA ASP A 153 -7.97 -17.05 0.90
C ASP A 153 -8.96 -17.20 -0.27
N GLU A 154 -9.46 -16.08 -0.80
CA GLU A 154 -10.36 -16.06 -1.96
C GLU A 154 -9.64 -15.99 -3.31
N ARG A 155 -8.32 -15.78 -3.32
CA ARG A 155 -7.48 -15.59 -4.52
C ARG A 155 -7.96 -14.43 -5.40
N VAL A 156 -8.20 -13.29 -4.79
CA VAL A 156 -8.65 -12.07 -5.48
C VAL A 156 -7.83 -10.85 -5.07
N LEU A 157 -7.63 -9.93 -6.01
CA LEU A 157 -7.24 -8.56 -5.73
C LEU A 157 -8.50 -7.71 -5.65
N GLU A 158 -8.75 -7.13 -4.50
CA GLU A 158 -9.83 -6.17 -4.30
C GLU A 158 -9.29 -4.76 -4.18
N VAL A 159 -9.98 -3.82 -4.81
CA VAL A 159 -9.65 -2.41 -4.79
C VAL A 159 -10.80 -1.65 -4.17
N TYR A 160 -10.48 -0.83 -3.19
CA TYR A 160 -11.41 -0.01 -2.46
C TYR A 160 -11.06 1.46 -2.63
N GLY A 161 -12.09 2.29 -2.80
CA GLY A 161 -11.97 3.74 -2.92
C GLY A 161 -12.79 4.43 -1.83
N SER A 162 -12.26 5.53 -1.28
CA SER A 162 -13.03 6.35 -0.34
C SER A 162 -14.23 7.01 -1.04
N PRO A 163 -15.46 6.94 -0.49
CA PRO A 163 -16.62 7.63 -1.06
C PRO A 163 -16.51 9.17 -1.04
N GLU A 164 -15.72 9.71 -0.10
CA GLU A 164 -15.58 11.16 0.09
C GLU A 164 -14.57 11.78 -0.88
N TYR A 165 -13.68 10.96 -1.41
CA TYR A 165 -12.62 11.40 -2.30
C TYR A 165 -13.14 11.70 -3.72
N SER A 166 -12.70 12.79 -4.34
CA SER A 166 -13.19 13.16 -5.68
C SER A 166 -12.78 12.17 -6.76
N GLY A 167 -11.59 11.58 -6.65
CA GLY A 167 -11.05 10.64 -7.65
C GLY A 167 -11.76 9.28 -7.73
N THR A 168 -12.70 9.01 -6.82
CA THR A 168 -13.51 7.78 -6.80
C THR A 168 -14.98 8.06 -7.12
N ARG A 169 -15.38 9.35 -7.22
CA ARG A 169 -16.75 9.72 -7.57
C ARG A 169 -17.05 9.23 -8.99
N GLY A 170 -18.14 8.48 -9.13
CA GLY A 170 -18.57 7.91 -10.40
C GLY A 170 -18.04 6.50 -10.68
N LEU A 171 -17.17 5.95 -9.83
CA LEU A 171 -16.80 4.53 -9.92
C LEU A 171 -17.97 3.61 -9.54
N PRO A 172 -18.04 2.41 -10.11
CA PRO A 172 -19.03 1.42 -9.72
C PRO A 172 -18.81 1.02 -8.25
N VAL A 173 -19.89 1.00 -7.47
CA VAL A 173 -19.86 0.47 -6.10
C VAL A 173 -20.29 -0.99 -6.14
N LEU A 174 -19.32 -1.89 -5.98
CA LEU A 174 -19.51 -3.34 -5.96
C LEU A 174 -19.83 -3.86 -4.55
N GLY A 175 -19.53 -3.07 -3.53
CA GLY A 175 -19.74 -3.40 -2.12
C GLY A 175 -19.45 -2.23 -1.20
N ASP A 176 -19.93 -2.32 0.03
CA ASP A 176 -19.91 -1.25 1.04
C ASP A 176 -18.71 -1.30 2.00
N GLY A 177 -17.72 -2.15 1.73
CA GLY A 177 -16.58 -2.36 2.63
C GLY A 177 -16.92 -3.14 3.91
N SER A 178 -18.11 -3.74 4.02
CA SER A 178 -18.57 -4.48 5.21
C SER A 178 -17.62 -5.58 5.70
N ARG A 179 -16.74 -6.12 4.83
CA ARG A 179 -15.69 -7.07 5.25
C ARG A 179 -14.79 -6.50 6.35
N PHE A 180 -14.52 -5.20 6.33
CA PHE A 180 -13.65 -4.54 7.31
C PHE A 180 -14.32 -4.44 8.68
N ARG A 181 -15.66 -4.44 8.77
CA ARG A 181 -16.39 -4.45 10.04
C ARG A 181 -16.20 -5.75 10.85
N ARG A 182 -15.59 -6.78 10.26
CA ARG A 182 -15.15 -7.98 10.97
C ARG A 182 -13.95 -7.71 11.88
N VAL A 183 -13.20 -6.64 11.63
CA VAL A 183 -12.13 -6.17 12.49
C VAL A 183 -12.76 -5.39 13.65
N GLU A 184 -12.42 -5.75 14.88
CA GLU A 184 -13.06 -5.18 16.07
C GLU A 184 -12.95 -3.65 16.15
N SER A 185 -11.78 -3.09 15.83
CA SER A 185 -11.54 -1.64 15.81
C SER A 185 -12.32 -0.88 14.73
N LEU A 186 -12.88 -1.58 13.74
CA LEU A 186 -13.62 -1.00 12.61
C LEU A 186 -15.11 -1.36 12.61
N ARG A 187 -15.59 -2.14 13.59
CA ARG A 187 -16.98 -2.64 13.64
C ARG A 187 -18.00 -1.50 13.53
N ASP A 188 -17.78 -0.46 14.33
CA ASP A 188 -18.67 0.68 14.49
C ASP A 188 -18.18 1.92 13.72
N ALA A 189 -17.24 1.75 12.78
CA ALA A 189 -16.76 2.85 11.94
C ALA A 189 -17.93 3.48 11.18
N GLU A 190 -18.02 4.81 11.23
CA GLU A 190 -19.07 5.58 10.57
C GLU A 190 -19.01 5.43 9.04
N SER A 191 -17.80 5.45 8.50
CA SER A 191 -17.51 5.35 7.08
C SER A 191 -16.35 4.39 6.84
N LEU A 192 -16.40 3.69 5.71
CA LEU A 192 -15.37 2.78 5.23
C LEU A 192 -15.24 2.91 3.71
N PRO A 193 -14.07 2.58 3.12
CA PRO A 193 -13.89 2.58 1.68
C PRO A 193 -14.84 1.59 1.01
N ALA A 194 -15.43 2.01 -0.11
CA ALA A 194 -16.33 1.19 -0.92
C ALA A 194 -15.52 0.28 -1.84
N LEU A 195 -15.98 -0.95 -2.05
CA LEU A 195 -15.37 -1.87 -3.02
C LEU A 195 -15.69 -1.36 -4.42
N VAL A 196 -14.66 -1.07 -5.22
CA VAL A 196 -14.80 -0.52 -6.57
C VAL A 196 -14.23 -1.44 -7.66
N GLY A 197 -13.39 -2.40 -7.29
CA GLY A 197 -12.88 -3.42 -8.21
C GLY A 197 -12.59 -4.74 -7.51
N ARG A 198 -12.88 -5.85 -8.20
CA ARG A 198 -12.57 -7.21 -7.72
C ARG A 198 -12.07 -8.06 -8.87
N PHE A 199 -10.81 -8.48 -8.77
CA PHE A 199 -10.07 -9.13 -9.85
C PHE A 199 -9.54 -10.50 -9.39
N PRO A 200 -10.12 -11.62 -9.86
CA PRO A 200 -9.61 -12.95 -9.55
C PRO A 200 -8.19 -13.16 -10.07
N PHE A 201 -7.32 -13.79 -9.28
CA PHE A 201 -5.93 -14.05 -9.69
C PHE A 201 -5.82 -14.91 -10.95
N ASP A 202 -6.81 -15.77 -11.19
CA ASP A 202 -6.84 -16.66 -12.35
C ASP A 202 -7.29 -15.93 -13.64
N ASN A 203 -7.77 -14.69 -13.54
CA ASN A 203 -8.22 -13.87 -14.67
C ASN A 203 -7.95 -12.38 -14.42
N LEU A 204 -6.68 -12.04 -14.18
CA LEU A 204 -6.26 -10.67 -13.95
C LEU A 204 -6.32 -9.84 -15.25
N PRO A 205 -6.79 -8.58 -15.19
CA PRO A 205 -6.81 -7.67 -16.34
C PRO A 205 -5.40 -7.27 -16.77
N SER A 206 -5.28 -6.73 -17.98
CA SER A 206 -4.07 -6.01 -18.37
C SER A 206 -3.88 -4.74 -17.52
N ARG A 207 -2.68 -4.16 -17.55
CA ARG A 207 -2.42 -2.88 -16.86
C ARG A 207 -3.40 -1.78 -17.29
N GLU A 208 -3.64 -1.68 -18.59
CA GLU A 208 -4.51 -0.64 -19.18
C GLU A 208 -5.98 -0.87 -18.81
N ASP A 209 -6.45 -2.11 -18.88
CA ASP A 209 -7.81 -2.48 -18.48
C ASP A 209 -8.03 -2.27 -16.98
N PHE A 210 -7.03 -2.59 -16.16
CA PHE A 210 -7.08 -2.37 -14.70
C PHE A 210 -7.27 -0.89 -14.38
N VAL A 211 -6.40 -0.03 -14.92
CA VAL A 211 -6.45 1.41 -14.65
C VAL A 211 -7.75 2.01 -15.19
N SER A 212 -8.10 1.74 -16.45
CA SER A 212 -9.33 2.29 -17.05
C SER A 212 -10.60 1.87 -16.33
N SER A 213 -10.66 0.65 -15.76
CA SER A 213 -11.80 0.21 -14.95
C SER A 213 -11.94 0.93 -13.61
N LEU A 214 -10.88 1.60 -13.15
CA LEU A 214 -10.78 2.27 -11.85
C LEU A 214 -10.56 3.79 -11.98
N THR A 215 -10.65 4.33 -13.19
CA THR A 215 -10.66 5.77 -13.45
C THR A 215 -12.09 6.19 -13.79
N PRO A 216 -12.69 7.16 -13.08
CA PRO A 216 -13.97 7.71 -13.47
C PRO A 216 -13.91 8.24 -14.91
N ALA A 217 -14.97 8.03 -15.70
CA ALA A 217 -15.08 8.70 -16.98
C ALA A 217 -15.00 10.22 -16.75
N GLU A 218 -14.14 10.92 -17.51
CA GLU A 218 -14.10 12.37 -17.50
C GLU A 218 -15.52 12.87 -17.81
N VAL A 219 -16.16 13.48 -16.82
CA VAL A 219 -17.34 14.29 -17.08
C VAL A 219 -16.77 15.54 -17.73
N GLU A 220 -16.95 15.69 -19.04
CA GLU A 220 -16.75 16.98 -19.68
C GLU A 220 -17.62 17.97 -18.90
N GLU A 221 -16.99 18.81 -18.08
CA GLU A 221 -17.63 20.01 -17.55
C GLU A 221 -17.96 20.86 -18.78
N GLU A 222 -19.19 20.75 -19.29
CA GLU A 222 -19.78 21.81 -20.10
C GLU A 222 -19.76 23.07 -19.24
N LEU A 223 -18.73 23.89 -19.45
CA LEU A 223 -18.65 25.26 -18.98
C LEU A 223 -19.71 26.07 -19.74
N ASP A 224 -20.92 26.11 -19.18
CA ASP A 224 -21.97 27.06 -19.55
C ASP A 224 -21.70 28.47 -18.96
#